data_AF-A0A1V6N495-F1
#
_entry.id   AF-A0A1V6N495-F1
#
_cell.length_a   1.000
_cell.length_b   1.000
_cell.length_c   1.000
_cell.angle_alpha   90.00
_cell.angle_beta   90.00
_cell.angle_gamma   90.00
#
_symmetry.space_group_name_H-M   'P 1'
#
loop_
_entity.id
_entity.type
_entity.pdbx_description
1 polymer ?
#
loop_
_entity_poly.entity_id
_entity_poly.type
_entity_poly.pdbx_seq_one_letter_code
_entity_poly.pdbx_strand_id
1 'polypeptide(L)'
;MEELGKASREGPIDEKTLHLIQLAASASIRAEGAVHSHTRRALEAGATNDEIYNTLISITSTIGFPTVAAAISWAEDIILDNE
;
A
#
# COMPACT_ATOMS: atom_id res chain seq x y z
N MET A 1 1.94 22.17 6.65
CA MET A 1 1.36 20.85 6.95
C MET A 1 0.06 20.66 6.18
N GLU A 2 -0.92 21.56 6.32
CA GLU A 2 -2.19 21.52 5.58
C GLU A 2 -2.01 21.50 4.05
N GLU A 3 -1.18 22.41 3.52
CA GLU A 3 -0.85 22.47 2.08
C GLU A 3 -0.18 21.19 1.55
N LEU A 4 0.65 20.51 2.35
CA LEU A 4 1.27 19.25 1.95
C LEU A 4 0.24 18.11 1.89
N GLY A 5 -0.68 18.07 2.85
CA GLY A 5 -1.77 17.10 2.86
C GLY A 5 -2.73 17.30 1.68
N LYS A 6 -3.00 18.55 1.29
CA LYS A 6 -3.82 18.89 0.14
C LYS A 6 -3.12 18.53 -1.19
N ALA A 7 -1.86 18.93 -1.34
CA ALA A 7 -1.07 18.60 -2.53
C ALA A 7 -0.92 17.10 -2.76
N SER A 8 -0.85 16.29 -1.70
CA SER A 8 -0.82 14.83 -1.80
C SER A 8 -2.12 14.23 -2.33
N ARG A 9 -3.27 14.91 -2.20
CA ARG A 9 -4.59 14.41 -2.64
C ARG A 9 -5.03 14.97 -3.99
N GLU A 10 -4.58 16.18 -4.32
CA GLU A 10 -4.95 16.90 -5.54
C GLU A 10 -3.83 16.88 -6.60
N GLY A 11 -2.82 16.02 -6.39
CA GLY A 11 -1.69 15.86 -7.29
C GLY A 11 -2.03 15.13 -8.60
N PRO A 12 -1.07 15.04 -9.54
CA PRO A 12 -1.29 14.41 -10.85
C PRO A 12 -1.33 12.87 -10.81
N ILE A 13 -1.15 12.26 -9.64
CA ILE A 13 -1.18 10.81 -9.46
C ILE A 13 -2.62 10.41 -9.13
N ASP A 14 -3.17 9.45 -9.86
CA ASP A 14 -4.50 8.92 -9.60
C ASP A 14 -4.59 8.23 -8.22
N GLU A 15 -5.80 8.17 -7.67
CA GLU A 15 -6.04 7.70 -6.30
C GLU A 15 -5.54 6.26 -6.06
N LYS A 16 -5.74 5.37 -7.03
CA LYS A 16 -5.25 3.99 -6.97
C LYS A 16 -3.72 3.98 -6.85
N THR A 17 -3.04 4.62 -7.79
CA THR A 17 -1.58 4.68 -7.82
C THR A 17 -1.01 5.34 -6.56
N LEU A 18 -1.67 6.39 -6.05
CA LEU A 18 -1.28 7.05 -4.80
C LEU A 18 -1.29 6.08 -3.62
N HIS A 19 -2.34 5.26 -3.48
CA HIS A 19 -2.43 4.29 -2.39
C HIS A 19 -1.45 3.13 -2.53
N LEU A 20 -1.14 2.67 -3.75
CA LEU A 20 -0.08 1.68 -3.96
C LEU A 20 1.31 2.22 -3.56
N ILE A 21 1.61 3.49 -3.89
CA ILE A 21 2.85 4.15 -3.44
C ILE A 21 2.91 4.24 -1.91
N GLN A 22 1.83 4.65 -1.28
CA GLN A 22 1.75 4.78 0.17
C GLN A 22 1.80 3.41 0.88
N LEU A 23 1.25 2.37 0.27
CA LEU A 23 1.37 0.99 0.74
C LEU A 23 2.85 0.55 0.76
N ALA A 24 3.58 0.75 -0.34
CA ALA A 24 5.00 0.45 -0.42
C ALA A 24 5.82 1.22 0.63
N ALA A 25 5.51 2.51 0.83
CA ALA A 25 6.16 3.33 1.85
C ALA A 25 5.84 2.83 3.27
N SER A 26 4.59 2.45 3.54
CA SER A 26 4.14 1.90 4.82
C SER A 26 4.81 0.58 5.16
N ALA A 27 4.95 -0.30 4.17
CA ALA A 27 5.71 -1.55 4.29
C ALA A 27 7.18 -1.27 4.62
N SER A 28 7.79 -0.28 3.97
CA SER A 28 9.20 0.10 4.17
C SER A 28 9.50 0.57 5.59
N ILE A 29 8.53 1.21 6.26
CA ILE A 29 8.65 1.65 7.66
C ILE A 29 8.02 0.66 8.65
N ARG A 30 7.57 -0.51 8.18
CA ARG A 30 6.92 -1.56 8.99
C ARG A 30 5.69 -1.09 9.78
N ALA A 31 4.91 -0.18 9.19
CA ALA A 31 3.70 0.34 9.80
C ALA A 31 2.47 -0.50 9.41
N GLU A 32 2.24 -1.61 10.13
CA GLU A 32 1.15 -2.57 9.87
C GLU A 32 -0.23 -1.91 9.70
N GLY A 33 -0.65 -1.06 10.64
CA GLY A 33 -1.95 -0.37 10.53
C GLY A 33 -2.05 0.54 9.31
N ALA A 34 -0.93 1.09 8.83
CA ALA A 34 -0.91 1.88 7.60
C ALA A 34 -0.94 0.99 6.35
N VAL A 35 -0.28 -0.18 6.39
CA VAL A 35 -0.41 -1.22 5.35
C VAL A 35 -1.87 -1.64 5.22
N HIS A 36 -2.56 -1.95 6.33
CA HIS A 36 -3.99 -2.26 6.31
C HIS A 36 -4.83 -1.15 5.68
N SER A 37 -4.59 0.10 6.09
CA SER A 37 -5.34 1.25 5.58
C SER A 37 -5.14 1.47 4.09
N HIS A 38 -3.89 1.42 3.60
CA HIS A 38 -3.60 1.66 2.20
C HIS A 38 -3.96 0.48 1.30
N THR A 39 -3.90 -0.76 1.78
CA THR A 39 -4.46 -1.94 1.07
C THR A 39 -5.96 -1.75 0.84
N ARG A 40 -6.74 -1.46 1.90
CA ARG A 40 -8.20 -1.26 1.78
C ARG A 40 -8.54 -0.15 0.80
N ARG A 41 -7.89 1.00 0.94
CA ARG A 41 -8.17 2.18 0.09
C ARG A 41 -7.71 1.99 -1.36
N ALA A 42 -6.64 1.23 -1.58
CA ALA A 42 -6.24 0.84 -2.93
C ALA A 42 -7.32 -0.04 -3.59
N LEU A 43 -7.86 -1.04 -2.87
CA LEU A 43 -8.97 -1.88 -3.35
C LEU A 43 -10.23 -1.06 -3.63
N GLU A 44 -10.61 -0.15 -2.73
CA GLU A 44 -11.74 0.78 -2.93
C GLU A 44 -11.55 1.68 -4.16
N ALA A 45 -10.30 2.06 -4.46
CA ALA A 45 -9.93 2.81 -5.66
C ALA A 45 -9.80 1.93 -6.93
N GLY A 46 -10.12 0.64 -6.85
CA GLY A 46 -10.14 -0.30 -7.97
C GLY A 46 -8.81 -1.00 -8.24
N ALA A 47 -7.88 -1.05 -7.28
CA ALA A 47 -6.72 -1.92 -7.39
C ALA A 47 -7.13 -3.39 -7.37
N THR A 48 -6.41 -4.22 -8.14
CA THR A 48 -6.54 -5.67 -8.02
C THR A 48 -5.63 -6.22 -6.93
N ASN A 49 -5.95 -7.42 -6.43
CA ASN A 49 -5.06 -8.14 -5.51
C ASN A 49 -3.66 -8.32 -6.11
N ASP A 50 -3.56 -8.62 -7.41
CA ASP A 50 -2.29 -8.75 -8.13
C ASP A 50 -1.48 -7.44 -8.13
N GLU A 51 -2.13 -6.28 -8.27
CA GLU A 51 -1.46 -4.97 -8.19
C GLU A 51 -0.90 -4.71 -6.77
N ILE A 52 -1.62 -5.12 -5.73
CA ILE A 52 -1.16 -5.03 -4.34
C ILE A 52 0.04 -5.95 -4.10
N TYR A 53 -0.07 -7.24 -4.46
CA TYR A 53 1.02 -8.19 -4.31
C TYR A 53 2.26 -7.74 -5.09
N ASN A 54 2.11 -7.34 -6.35
CA ASN A 54 3.24 -6.90 -7.16
C ASN A 54 3.88 -5.62 -6.61
N THR A 55 3.10 -4.70 -6.03
CA THR A 55 3.64 -3.50 -5.37
C THR A 55 4.57 -3.87 -4.21
N LEU A 56 4.16 -4.80 -3.35
CA LEU A 56 4.96 -5.27 -2.21
C LEU A 56 6.16 -6.11 -2.67
N ILE A 57 6.00 -6.97 -3.67
CA ILE A 57 7.07 -7.79 -4.23
C ILE A 57 8.14 -6.90 -4.90
N SER A 58 7.73 -5.84 -5.61
CA SER A 58 8.63 -4.96 -6.36
C SER A 58 9.66 -4.24 -5.50
N ILE A 59 9.38 -4.05 -4.20
CA ILE A 59 10.29 -3.39 -3.25
C ILE A 59 11.18 -4.36 -2.48
N THR A 60 11.15 -5.66 -2.79
CA THR A 60 11.95 -6.71 -2.10
C THR A 60 13.45 -6.42 -2.11
N SER A 61 13.99 -5.94 -3.22
CA SER A 61 15.42 -5.58 -3.32
C SER A 61 15.79 -4.36 -2.47
N THR A 62 14.81 -3.55 -2.07
CA THR A 62 15.01 -2.32 -1.29
C THR A 62 14.90 -2.58 0.21
N ILE A 63 13.92 -3.39 0.65
CA ILE A 63 13.60 -3.56 2.08
C ILE A 63 13.80 -4.99 2.61
N GLY A 64 14.19 -5.92 1.74
CA GLY A 64 14.49 -7.31 2.07
C GLY A 64 13.26 -8.22 2.19
N PHE A 65 13.48 -9.51 1.92
CA PHE A 65 12.44 -10.54 1.94
C PHE A 65 11.64 -10.61 3.25
N PRO A 66 12.24 -10.56 4.46
CA PRO A 66 11.47 -10.67 5.70
C PRO A 66 10.47 -9.52 5.89
N THR A 67 10.82 -8.32 5.44
CA THR A 67 9.94 -7.15 5.54
C THR A 67 8.79 -7.24 4.56
N VAL A 68 9.06 -7.67 3.32
CA VAL A 68 8.01 -7.89 2.31
C VAL A 68 7.07 -9.01 2.71
N ALA A 69 7.59 -10.14 3.23
CA ALA A 69 6.75 -11.25 3.67
C ALA A 69 5.76 -10.83 4.77
N ALA A 70 6.21 -10.02 5.75
CA ALA A 70 5.33 -9.46 6.76
C ALA A 70 4.28 -8.52 6.15
N ALA A 71 4.69 -7.64 5.23
CA ALA A 71 3.76 -6.72 4.56
C ALA A 71 2.71 -7.43 3.71
N ILE A 72 3.05 -8.54 3.07
CA ILE A 72 2.10 -9.39 2.34
C ILE A 72 1.09 -9.99 3.31
N SER A 73 1.53 -10.57 4.43
CA SER A 73 0.62 -11.11 5.46
C SER A 73 -0.38 -10.05 5.95
N TRP A 74 0.07 -8.82 6.21
CA TRP A 74 -0.80 -7.71 6.61
C TRP A 74 -1.77 -7.29 5.50
N ALA A 75 -1.34 -7.33 4.24
CA ALA A 75 -2.24 -7.05 3.12
C ALA A 75 -3.30 -8.16 2.95
N GLU A 76 -2.92 -9.42 3.17
CA GLU A 76 -3.81 -10.59 3.14
C GLU A 76 -4.89 -10.51 4.21
N ASP A 77 -4.58 -10.01 5.42
CA ASP A 77 -5.57 -9.75 6.47
C ASP A 77 -6.72 -8.87 5.95
N ILE A 78 -6.45 -7.96 5.01
CA ILE A 78 -7.48 -7.11 4.39
C ILE A 78 -8.12 -7.77 3.17
N ILE A 79 -7.33 -8.42 2.33
CA ILE A 79 -7.83 -9.02 1.08
C ILE A 79 -8.82 -10.15 1.40
N LEU A 80 -8.50 -11.01 2.37
CA LEU A 80 -9.30 -12.17 2.75
C LEU A 80 -10.52 -11.80 3.60
N ASP A 81 -10.48 -10.68 4.33
CA ASP A 81 -11.62 -10.17 5.09
C ASP A 81 -12.73 -9.57 4.18
N ASN A 82 -12.42 -9.24 2.92
CA ASN A 82 -13.35 -8.65 1.96
C ASN A 82 -13.94 -9.65 0.94
N GLU A 83 -13.63 -10.95 1.06
CA GLU A 83 -14.30 -12.04 0.33
C GLU A 83 -15.53 -12.57 1.09
#